data_AF-A0A246JRV1-F1
#
_entry.id   AF-A0A246JRV1-F1
#
_cell.length_a   1.000
_cell.length_b   1.000
_cell.length_c   1.000
_cell.angle_alpha   90.00
_cell.angle_beta   90.00
_cell.angle_gamma   90.00
#
_symmetry.space_group_name_H-M   'P 1'
#
loop_
_entity.id
_entity.type
_entity.pdbx_description
1 polymer ?
#
loop_
_entity_poly.entity_id
_entity_poly.type
_entity_poly.pdbx_seq_one_letter_code
_entity_poly.pdbx_strand_id
1 'polypeptide(L)'
;MPTDTDTRHDSALQEWLPWSGGICPVDLLTVVEYRLRLQTADGMPLVSTAGNLRWDHGRTPESAADASLRRNDIVAYRIKESRDHG
;
A
#
# COMPACT_ATOMS: atom_id res chain seq x y z
N MET A 1 26.02 15.57 -29.06
CA MET A 1 25.23 15.62 -27.82
C MET A 1 23.77 15.42 -28.17
N PRO A 2 23.14 14.29 -27.81
CA PRO A 2 21.69 14.21 -27.72
C PRO A 2 21.23 13.89 -26.28
N THR A 3 20.48 14.86 -25.74
CA THR A 3 19.27 14.80 -24.91
C THR A 3 19.00 13.63 -23.95
N ASP A 4 18.93 13.99 -22.67
CA ASP A 4 18.08 13.45 -21.59
C ASP A 4 16.76 12.83 -22.07
N THR A 5 16.58 11.52 -21.84
CA THR A 5 15.35 10.79 -21.42
C THR A 5 15.79 9.32 -21.37
N ASP A 6 15.69 8.55 -20.29
CA ASP A 6 14.56 8.30 -19.41
C ASP A 6 15.14 7.62 -18.15
N THR A 7 15.47 8.41 -17.13
CA THR A 7 15.74 7.87 -15.80
C THR A 7 14.46 8.07 -15.02
N ARG A 8 13.59 7.06 -14.94
CA ARG A 8 12.60 6.82 -13.84
C ARG A 8 11.60 5.73 -14.25
N HIS A 9 11.99 4.46 -14.15
CA HIS A 9 10.98 3.39 -14.20
C HIS A 9 11.07 2.32 -13.11
N ASP A 10 11.97 2.43 -12.14
CA ASP A 10 12.15 1.36 -11.14
C ASP A 10 12.19 1.80 -9.67
N SER A 11 12.12 3.10 -9.38
CA SER A 11 12.30 3.58 -7.99
C SER A 11 11.06 3.40 -7.09
N ALA A 12 9.87 3.17 -7.67
CA ALA A 12 8.64 2.96 -6.90
C ALA A 12 8.55 1.54 -6.28
N LEU A 13 9.38 0.59 -6.74
CA LEU A 13 9.39 -0.79 -6.24
C LEU A 13 10.10 -0.94 -4.88
N GLN A 14 10.69 0.12 -4.33
CA GLN A 14 11.43 0.02 -3.06
C GLN A 14 11.02 1.05 -2.01
N GLU A 15 10.41 2.17 -2.40
CA GLU A 15 10.02 3.24 -1.49
C GLU A 15 8.69 2.95 -0.78
N TRP A 16 8.64 3.23 0.52
CA TRP A 16 7.40 3.18 1.30
C TRP A 16 6.54 4.40 1.00
N LEU A 17 5.41 4.18 0.35
CA LEU A 17 4.40 5.20 0.07
C LEU A 17 3.45 5.32 1.27
N PRO A 18 3.30 6.52 1.87
CA PRO A 18 2.32 6.74 2.92
C PRO A 18 0.90 6.60 2.35
N TRP A 19 -0.01 6.05 3.17
CA TRP A 19 -1.39 5.82 2.77
C TRP A 19 -2.37 6.30 3.84
N SER A 20 -3.37 7.07 3.41
CA SER A 20 -4.40 7.66 4.28
C SER A 20 -5.78 6.99 4.13
N GLY A 21 -5.85 5.88 3.41
CA GLY A 21 -7.11 5.20 3.14
C GLY A 21 -7.78 5.67 1.84
N GLY A 22 -8.57 4.81 1.21
CA GLY A 22 -9.39 5.14 0.05
C GLY A 22 -9.51 4.00 -0.94
N ILE A 23 -9.54 4.34 -2.23
CA ILE A 23 -9.53 3.37 -3.33
C ILE A 23 -8.11 2.79 -3.47
N CYS A 24 -8.00 1.49 -3.73
CA CYS A 24 -6.71 0.84 -3.97
C CYS A 24 -5.92 1.61 -5.05
N PRO A 25 -4.68 2.05 -4.76
CA PRO A 25 -3.89 2.89 -5.67
C PRO A 25 -3.09 2.08 -6.71
N VAL A 26 -3.07 0.75 -6.60
CA VAL A 26 -2.31 -0.15 -7.46
C VAL A 26 -3.25 -1.19 -8.09
N ASP A 27 -2.76 -1.91 -9.10
CA ASP A 27 -3.52 -3.01 -9.69
C ASP A 27 -3.82 -4.09 -8.64
N LEU A 28 -5.03 -4.67 -8.68
CA LEU A 28 -5.49 -5.66 -7.70
C LEU A 28 -4.65 -6.95 -7.68
N LEU A 29 -3.89 -7.24 -8.73
CA LEU A 29 -2.98 -8.38 -8.83
C LEU A 29 -1.55 -8.04 -8.37
N THR A 30 -1.28 -6.77 -8.05
CA THR A 30 0.04 -6.30 -7.56
C THR A 30 0.33 -6.90 -6.19
N VAL A 31 1.54 -7.45 -6.00
CA VAL A 31 2.02 -7.87 -4.68
C VAL A 31 2.64 -6.66 -4.00
N VAL A 32 2.09 -6.28 -2.84
CA VAL A 32 2.59 -5.17 -2.04
C VAL A 32 3.09 -5.65 -0.69
N GLU A 33 4.10 -4.96 -0.18
CA GLU A 33 4.35 -4.96 1.25
C GLU A 33 3.61 -3.80 1.89
N TYR A 34 2.99 -4.01 3.04
CA TYR A 34 2.18 -3.01 3.71
C TYR A 34 2.43 -3.00 5.21
N ARG A 35 2.19 -1.84 5.82
CA ARG A 35 2.25 -1.63 7.26
C ARG A 35 0.86 -1.26 7.76
N LEU A 36 0.48 -1.89 8.86
CA LEU A 36 -0.74 -1.57 9.57
C LEU A 36 -0.50 -0.46 10.59
N ARG A 37 -1.55 0.31 10.90
CA ARG A 37 -1.53 1.36 11.92
C ARG A 37 -1.08 0.81 13.26
N LEU A 38 -1.68 -0.30 13.69
CA LEU A 38 -1.18 -1.09 14.79
C LEU A 38 -0.29 -2.17 14.19
N GLN A 39 1.02 -2.00 14.31
CA GLN A 39 1.96 -3.01 13.87
C GLN A 39 1.65 -4.34 14.57
N THR A 40 1.82 -5.45 13.86
CA THR A 40 1.94 -6.77 14.49
C THR A 40 3.13 -6.73 15.46
N ALA A 41 3.13 -7.60 16.48
CA ALA A 41 4.02 -7.55 17.64
C ALA A 41 5.52 -7.34 17.32
N ASP A 42 5.96 -7.73 16.12
CA ASP A 42 7.36 -7.68 15.69
C ASP A 42 7.72 -6.47 14.80
N GLY A 43 6.76 -5.57 14.53
CA GLY A 43 6.97 -4.40 13.66
C GLY A 43 7.24 -4.74 12.18
N MET A 44 7.07 -6.01 11.82
CA MET A 44 7.41 -6.53 10.50
C MET A 44 6.35 -6.13 9.47
N PRO A 45 6.79 -5.69 8.27
CA PRO A 45 5.86 -5.44 7.18
C PRO A 45 5.18 -6.75 6.75
N LEU A 46 3.91 -6.65 6.40
CA LEU A 46 3.13 -7.77 5.87
C LEU A 46 3.20 -7.76 4.36
N VAL A 47 3.05 -8.92 3.73
CA VAL A 47 3.05 -9.06 2.26
C VAL A 47 1.73 -9.67 1.82
N SER A 48 1.07 -9.06 0.85
CA SER A 48 -0.13 -9.62 0.23
C SER A 48 -0.40 -9.02 -1.14
N THR A 49 -1.28 -9.67 -1.89
CA THR A 49 -1.83 -9.10 -3.13
C THR A 49 -2.76 -7.94 -2.79
N ALA A 50 -2.67 -6.84 -3.53
CA ALA A 50 -3.46 -5.64 -3.29
C ALA A 50 -4.97 -5.91 -3.26
N GLY A 51 -5.48 -6.81 -4.09
CA GLY A 51 -6.90 -7.20 -4.09
C GLY A 51 -7.38 -7.90 -2.82
N ASN A 52 -6.48 -8.46 -2.02
CA ASN A 52 -6.82 -9.11 -0.74
C ASN A 52 -6.85 -8.13 0.44
N LEU A 53 -6.48 -6.87 0.22
CA LEU A 53 -6.30 -5.88 1.26
C LEU A 53 -7.46 -4.90 1.36
N ARG A 54 -7.77 -4.50 2.59
CA ARG A 54 -8.71 -3.40 2.86
C ARG A 54 -7.96 -2.07 2.78
N TRP A 55 -8.03 -1.43 1.62
CA TRP A 55 -7.41 -0.11 1.37
C TRP A 55 -8.19 1.05 1.97
N ASP A 56 -9.47 0.86 2.23
CA ASP A 56 -10.36 1.87 2.79
C ASP A 56 -10.31 1.84 4.33
N HIS A 57 -9.95 2.95 4.97
CA HIS A 57 -9.91 3.10 6.43
C HIS A 57 -11.31 3.14 7.08
N GLY A 58 -12.35 2.80 6.32
CA GLY A 58 -13.72 2.70 6.79
C GLY A 58 -14.43 4.00 6.48
N ARG A 59 -15.40 3.92 5.57
CA ARG A 59 -16.19 5.06 5.10
C ARG A 59 -17.27 5.54 6.06
N THR A 60 -17.56 4.81 7.14
CA THR A 60 -18.61 5.20 8.08
C THR A 60 -18.04 5.93 9.30
N PRO A 61 -18.74 6.95 9.82
CA PRO A 61 -18.36 7.62 11.06
C PRO A 61 -18.31 6.68 12.26
N GLU A 62 -19.06 5.56 12.26
CA GLU A 62 -18.92 4.54 13.32
C GLU A 62 -17.57 3.83 13.25
N SER A 63 -17.08 3.55 12.04
CA SER A 63 -15.73 3.00 11.82
C SER A 63 -14.63 4.00 12.22
N ALA A 64 -14.95 5.30 12.20
CA ALA A 64 -14.05 6.35 12.66
C ALA A 64 -13.97 6.46 14.18
N ALA A 65 -15.08 6.16 14.87
CA ALA A 65 -15.19 6.19 16.32
C ALA A 65 -14.59 4.93 16.98
N ASP A 66 -14.59 3.80 16.28
CA ASP A 66 -14.04 2.54 16.81
C ASP A 66 -12.55 2.39 16.46
N ALA A 67 -11.70 2.76 17.41
CA ALA A 67 -10.24 2.60 17.31
C ALA A 67 -9.82 1.14 17.06
N SER A 68 -10.64 0.15 17.45
CA SER A 68 -10.35 -1.26 17.21
C SER A 68 -10.56 -1.65 15.75
N LEU A 69 -11.40 -0.94 14.99
CA LEU A 69 -11.61 -1.16 13.54
C LEU A 69 -10.51 -0.53 12.69
N ARG A 70 -9.80 0.47 13.22
CA ARG A 70 -8.66 1.16 12.59
C ARG A 70 -7.31 0.50 12.83
N ARG A 71 -7.24 -0.50 13.73
CA ARG A 71 -5.98 -1.19 14.05
C ARG A 71 -5.35 -1.86 12.83
N ASN A 72 -6.19 -2.29 11.90
CA ASN A 72 -5.81 -2.97 10.66
C ASN A 72 -5.82 -2.03 9.44
N ASP A 73 -5.82 -0.72 9.65
CA ASP A 73 -5.71 0.25 8.56
C ASP A 73 -4.30 0.23 7.99
N ILE A 74 -4.18 0.16 6.68
CA ILE A 74 -2.90 0.26 5.97
C ILE A 74 -2.42 1.71 6.03
N VAL A 75 -1.28 1.97 6.66
CA VAL A 75 -0.71 3.34 6.79
C VAL A 75 0.43 3.61 5.83
N ALA A 76 1.03 2.56 5.29
CA ALA A 76 2.03 2.65 4.24
C ALA A 76 2.07 1.35 3.45
N TYR A 77 2.46 1.45 2.18
CA TYR A 77 2.68 0.30 1.32
C TYR A 77 3.87 0.55 0.39
N ARG A 78 4.45 -0.50 -0.16
CA ARG A 78 5.39 -0.44 -1.27
C ARG A 78 5.11 -1.58 -2.23
N ILE A 79 5.35 -1.35 -3.52
CA ILE A 79 5.14 -2.36 -4.55
C ILE A 79 6.32 -3.32 -4.49
N LYS A 80 6.06 -4.63 -4.41
CA LYS A 80 7.10 -5.65 -4.38
C LYS A 80 7.24 -6.33 -5.74
N GLU A 81 6.11 -6.63 -6.37
CA GLU A 81 6.04 -7.17 -7.72
C GLU A 81 4.82 -6.56 -8.43
N SER A 82 5.05 -5.79 -9.48
CA SER A 82 4.03 -5.46 -10.49
C SER A 82 4.03 -6.57 -11.53
N ARG A 83 2.88 -7.19 -11.78
CA ARG A 83 2.70 -7.88 -13.06
C ARG A 83 2.36 -6.84 -14.10
N ASP A 84 3.40 -6.29 -14.73
CA ASP A 84 3.22 -5.62 -16.01
C ASP A 84 2.68 -6.65 -17.00
N HIS A 85 1.40 -6.55 -17.32
CA HIS A 85 0.85 -7.14 -18.52
C HIS A 85 1.37 -6.32 -19.69
N GLY A 86 2.46 -6.81 -20.30
CA GLY A 86 2.91 -6.38 -21.62
C GLY A 86 1.90 -6.70 -22.72
#